data_AF-A0A6A5GI74-F1
#
_entry.id   AF-A0A6A5GI74-F1
#
_cell.length_a   1.000
_cell.length_b   1.000
_cell.length_c   1.000
_cell.angle_alpha   90.00
_cell.angle_beta   90.00
_cell.angle_gamma   90.00
#
_symmetry.space_group_name_H-M   'P 1'
#
loop_
_entity.id
_entity.type
_entity.pdbx_description
1 polymer ?
#
loop_
_entity_poly.entity_id
_entity_poly.type
_entity_poly.pdbx_seq_one_letter_code
_entity_poly.pdbx_strand_id
1 'polypeptide(L)'
;MLLAEINFLKTCLHVITVIACPLHVLGCYCILFKTPKTIGSVKWSLMNLHFWCMMLDWSITILTVPLLLFPALAGYPLGILTVLFKVPAVVQTYLVVTMCFGECKGSLYRRRFDQYIWS
;
A
#
# COMPACT_ATOMS: atom_id res chain seq x y z
N MET A 1 -11.09 -21.19 18.35
CA MET A 1 -9.67 -20.76 18.28
C MET A 1 -9.41 -19.85 17.09
N LEU A 2 -9.68 -20.30 15.85
CA LEU A 2 -9.46 -19.50 14.62
C LEU A 2 -10.21 -18.15 14.59
N LEU A 3 -11.46 -18.11 15.09
CA LEU A 3 -12.25 -16.87 15.11
C LEU A 3 -11.70 -15.79 16.06
N ALA A 4 -10.99 -16.17 17.12
CA ALA A 4 -10.40 -15.21 18.06
C ALA A 4 -9.20 -14.48 17.43
N GLU A 5 -8.39 -15.21 16.67
CA GLU A 5 -7.24 -14.67 15.92
C GLU A 5 -7.68 -13.62 14.88
N ILE A 6 -8.76 -13.92 14.14
CA ILE A 6 -9.30 -13.03 13.11
C ILE A 6 -9.80 -11.71 13.71
N ASN A 7 -10.44 -11.74 14.89
CA ASN A 7 -10.92 -10.54 15.57
C ASN A 7 -9.77 -9.66 16.08
N PHE A 8 -8.71 -10.28 16.60
CA PHE A 8 -7.51 -9.56 17.01
C PHE A 8 -6.83 -8.89 15.81
N LEU A 9 -6.64 -9.64 14.72
CA LEU A 9 -6.01 -9.12 13.51
C LEU A 9 -6.80 -7.96 12.89
N LYS A 10 -8.14 -8.09 12.85
CA LYS A 10 -9.03 -7.02 12.37
C LYS A 10 -8.90 -5.74 13.20
N THR A 11 -8.80 -5.88 14.52
CA THR A 11 -8.64 -4.74 15.43
C THR A 11 -7.29 -4.06 15.23
N CYS A 12 -6.20 -4.83 15.15
CA CYS A 12 -4.87 -4.31 14.84
C CYS A 12 -4.84 -3.58 13.50
N LEU A 13 -5.46 -4.16 12.46
CA LEU A 13 -5.52 -3.55 11.13
C LEU A 13 -6.22 -2.19 11.18
N HIS A 14 -7.37 -2.09 11.88
CA HIS A 14 -8.09 -0.83 12.08
C HIS A 14 -7.24 0.23 12.80
N VAL A 15 -6.54 -0.15 13.86
CA VAL A 15 -5.65 0.77 14.60
C VAL A 15 -4.52 1.26 13.70
N ILE A 16 -3.90 0.36 12.93
CA ILE A 16 -2.86 0.69 11.96
C ILE A 16 -3.42 1.64 10.90
N THR A 17 -4.63 1.42 10.39
CA THR A 17 -5.23 2.33 9.37
C THR A 17 -5.48 3.72 9.94
N VAL A 18 -5.95 3.81 11.19
CA VAL A 18 -6.18 5.09 11.87
C VAL A 18 -4.89 5.88 12.04
N ILE A 19 -3.76 5.21 12.29
CA ILE A 19 -2.43 5.84 12.41
C ILE A 19 -1.82 6.11 11.02
N ALA A 20 -2.05 5.25 10.04
CA ALA A 20 -1.55 5.41 8.67
C ALA A 20 -2.21 6.58 7.95
N CYS A 21 -3.50 6.83 8.19
CA CYS A 21 -4.24 7.93 7.58
C CYS A 21 -3.57 9.32 7.78
N PRO A 22 -3.23 9.76 9.00
CA PRO A 22 -2.50 11.02 9.20
C PRO A 22 -1.07 10.96 8.64
N LEU A 23 -0.39 9.81 8.67
CA LEU A 23 0.95 9.66 8.06
C LEU A 23 0.90 9.88 6.54
N HIS A 24 -0.13 9.40 5.87
CA HIS A 24 -0.31 9.64 4.43
C HIS A 24 -0.55 11.11 4.10
N VAL A 25 -1.35 11.81 4.90
CA VAL A 25 -1.60 13.25 4.76
C VAL A 25 -0.32 14.04 5.01
N LEU A 26 0.42 13.69 6.07
CA LEU A 26 1.73 14.28 6.36
C LEU A 26 2.75 14.00 5.25
N GLY A 27 2.76 12.79 4.68
CA GLY A 27 3.63 12.44 3.56
C GLY A 27 3.35 13.28 2.32
N CYS A 28 2.08 13.41 1.93
CA CYS A 28 1.65 14.31 0.85
C CYS A 28 2.06 15.76 1.13
N TYR A 29 1.85 16.24 2.36
CA TYR A 29 2.23 17.58 2.78
C TYR A 29 3.75 17.79 2.69
N CYS A 30 4.55 16.86 3.20
CA CYS A 30 6.01 16.90 3.13
C CYS A 30 6.51 16.96 1.67
N ILE A 31 5.94 16.15 0.78
CA ILE A 31 6.30 16.14 -0.66
C ILE A 31 5.91 17.45 -1.35
N LEU A 32 4.77 18.05 -0.99
CA LEU A 32 4.31 19.29 -1.60
C LEU A 32 5.11 20.52 -1.12
N PHE A 33 5.35 20.62 0.19
CA PHE A 33 5.89 21.82 0.84
C PHE A 33 7.40 21.77 1.05
N LYS A 34 7.99 20.59 1.27
CA LYS A 34 9.44 20.46 1.55
C LYS A 34 10.29 20.23 0.31
N THR A 35 9.70 19.75 -0.79
CA THR A 35 10.43 19.54 -2.05
C THR A 35 10.65 20.87 -2.78
N PRO A 36 11.91 21.36 -2.91
CA PRO A 36 12.22 22.63 -3.57
C PRO A 36 11.95 22.57 -5.08
N LYS A 37 11.58 23.71 -5.68
CA LYS A 37 11.22 23.83 -7.11
C LYS A 37 12.35 23.45 -8.08
N THR A 38 13.59 23.39 -7.60
CA THR A 38 14.80 23.09 -8.37
C THR A 38 14.84 21.66 -8.93
N ILE A 39 14.04 20.73 -8.40
CA ILE A 39 13.95 19.32 -8.84
C ILE A 39 12.54 18.96 -9.37
N GLY A 40 11.91 19.86 -10.11
CA GLY A 40 10.50 19.77 -10.54
C GLY A 40 10.07 18.44 -11.18
N SER A 41 10.93 17.77 -11.96
CA SER A 41 10.63 16.46 -12.56
C SER A 41 10.51 15.33 -11.52
N VAL A 42 11.36 15.36 -10.49
CA VAL A 42 11.47 14.30 -9.47
C VAL A 42 10.36 14.40 -8.43
N LYS A 43 9.79 15.61 -8.24
CA LYS A 43 8.63 15.86 -7.38
C LYS A 43 7.41 15.06 -7.82
N TRP A 44 7.11 15.08 -9.13
CA TRP A 44 5.99 14.31 -9.69
C TRP A 44 6.18 12.81 -9.56
N SER A 45 7.41 12.32 -9.78
CA SER A 45 7.75 10.92 -9.54
C SER A 45 7.57 10.53 -8.07
N LEU A 46 7.90 11.41 -7.11
CA LEU A 46 7.78 11.14 -5.68
C LEU A 46 6.31 11.12 -5.25
N MET A 47 5.52 12.05 -5.75
CA MET A 47 4.09 12.11 -5.48
C MET A 47 3.35 10.91 -6.08
N ASN A 48 3.72 10.49 -7.29
CA ASN A 48 3.17 9.29 -7.91
C ASN A 48 3.50 8.04 -7.08
N LEU A 49 4.76 7.89 -6.64
CA LEU A 49 5.14 6.77 -5.77
C LEU A 49 4.34 6.76 -4.47
N HIS A 50 4.22 7.92 -3.79
CA HIS A 50 3.44 8.04 -2.56
C HIS A 50 1.96 7.72 -2.76
N PHE A 51 1.38 8.15 -3.90
CA PHE A 51 0.02 7.81 -4.27
C PHE A 51 -0.19 6.31 -4.45
N TRP A 52 0.74 5.62 -5.14
CA TRP A 52 0.69 4.17 -5.27
C TRP A 52 0.79 3.47 -3.90
N CYS A 53 1.72 3.88 -3.04
CA CYS A 53 1.85 3.37 -1.67
C CYS A 53 0.57 3.56 -0.84
N MET A 54 -0.07 4.73 -0.94
CA MET A 54 -1.37 4.98 -0.29
C MET A 54 -2.45 4.03 -0.80
N MET A 55 -2.52 3.81 -2.12
CA MET A 55 -3.49 2.90 -2.71
C MET A 55 -3.25 1.45 -2.28
N LEU A 56 -1.99 1.02 -2.16
CA LEU A 56 -1.64 -0.32 -1.68
C LEU A 56 -2.01 -0.51 -0.21
N ASP A 57 -1.70 0.44 0.67
CA ASP A 57 -2.06 0.37 2.10
C ASP A 57 -3.57 0.28 2.30
N TRP A 58 -4.35 1.06 1.55
CA TRP A 58 -5.82 0.95 1.56
C TRP A 58 -6.29 -0.39 1.00
N SER A 59 -5.66 -0.88 -0.06
CA SER A 59 -6.02 -2.18 -0.64
C SER A 59 -5.75 -3.32 0.35
N ILE A 60 -4.61 -3.28 1.05
CA ILE A 60 -4.26 -4.27 2.07
C ILE A 60 -5.25 -4.23 3.23
N THR A 61 -5.58 -3.04 3.73
CA THR A 61 -6.51 -2.88 4.86
C THR A 61 -7.97 -3.19 4.53
N ILE A 62 -8.41 -2.94 3.29
CA ILE A 62 -9.80 -3.20 2.86
C ILE A 62 -10.01 -4.64 2.40
N LEU A 63 -9.04 -5.24 1.70
CA LEU A 63 -9.18 -6.57 1.08
C LEU A 63 -8.68 -7.70 1.97
N THR A 64 -7.72 -7.47 2.87
CA THR A 64 -6.89 -8.56 3.39
C THR A 64 -7.03 -8.72 4.91
N VAL A 65 -7.32 -9.95 5.34
CA VAL A 65 -7.01 -10.44 6.69
C VAL A 65 -5.73 -11.27 6.50
N PRO A 66 -4.53 -10.70 6.75
CA PRO A 66 -3.28 -11.44 6.54
C PRO A 66 -3.15 -12.57 7.59
N LEU A 67 -3.72 -13.74 7.29
CA LEU A 67 -3.49 -14.96 8.08
C LEU A 67 -2.10 -15.50 7.72
N LEU A 68 -1.10 -15.14 8.51
CA LEU A 68 0.26 -15.70 8.44
C LEU A 68 0.25 -17.15 8.94
N LEU A 69 -0.24 -18.06 8.11
CA LEU A 69 -0.10 -19.50 8.31
C LEU A 69 1.31 -19.93 7.86
N PHE A 70 2.27 -19.92 8.78
CA PHE A 70 3.64 -20.43 8.58
C PHE A 70 3.61 -21.77 7.80
N PRO A 71 4.37 -22.01 6.69
CA PRO A 71 5.35 -21.18 5.97
C PRO A 71 4.80 -20.57 4.66
N ALA A 72 3.48 -20.54 4.46
CA ALA A 72 2.86 -19.99 3.26
C ALA A 72 2.26 -18.62 3.57
N LEU A 73 2.66 -17.59 2.83
CA LEU A 73 2.07 -16.25 2.91
C LEU A 73 0.66 -16.30 2.28
N ALA A 74 -0.27 -16.99 2.94
CA ALA A 74 -1.61 -17.28 2.47
C ALA A 74 -2.60 -16.29 3.10
N GLY A 75 -2.68 -15.09 2.52
CA GLY A 75 -3.74 -14.15 2.86
C GLY A 75 -5.06 -14.60 2.24
N TYR A 76 -6.09 -14.80 3.06
CA TYR A 76 -7.44 -14.97 2.52
C TYR A 76 -8.08 -13.57 2.43
N PRO A 77 -8.50 -13.11 1.23
CA PRO A 77 -9.17 -11.83 1.09
C PRO A 77 -10.62 -11.96 1.59
N LEU A 78 -10.79 -11.91 2.92
CA LEU A 78 -12.08 -11.84 3.63
C LEU A 78 -12.51 -10.38 3.86
N GLY A 79 -11.98 -9.45 3.08
CA GLY A 79 -12.27 -8.02 3.20
C GLY A 79 -13.69 -7.62 2.81
N ILE A 80 -13.95 -6.32 2.90
CA ILE A 80 -15.27 -5.70 2.62
C ILE A 80 -15.75 -6.01 1.19
N LEU A 81 -14.84 -6.16 0.22
CA LEU A 81 -15.21 -6.52 -1.16
C LEU A 81 -15.87 -7.90 -1.26
N THR A 82 -15.46 -8.85 -0.43
CA THR A 82 -16.03 -10.20 -0.43
C THR A 82 -17.39 -10.21 0.25
N VAL A 83 -17.56 -9.41 1.30
CA VAL A 83 -18.80 -9.30 2.09
C VAL A 83 -19.87 -8.48 1.36
N LEU A 84 -19.49 -7.34 0.76
CA LEU A 84 -20.41 -6.39 0.14
C LEU A 84 -20.65 -6.68 -1.36
N PHE A 85 -19.61 -7.10 -2.08
CA PHE A 85 -19.66 -7.25 -3.55
C PHE A 85 -19.53 -8.70 -4.03
N LYS A 86 -19.35 -9.70 -3.14
CA LYS A 86 -19.16 -11.13 -3.51
C LYS A 86 -18.08 -11.35 -4.57
N VAL A 87 -17.06 -10.49 -4.63
CA VAL A 87 -15.97 -10.60 -5.62
C VAL A 87 -15.09 -11.81 -5.31
N PRO A 88 -14.73 -12.65 -6.30
CA PRO A 88 -13.87 -13.80 -6.08
C PRO A 88 -12.51 -13.41 -5.51
N ALA A 89 -12.01 -14.22 -4.56
CA ALA A 89 -10.70 -14.03 -3.94
C ALA A 89 -9.57 -13.87 -4.98
N VAL A 90 -9.62 -14.65 -6.07
CA VAL A 90 -8.62 -14.62 -7.15
C VAL A 90 -8.49 -13.23 -7.77
N VAL A 91 -9.61 -12.54 -7.99
CA VAL A 91 -9.62 -11.19 -8.59
C VAL A 91 -9.04 -10.17 -7.62
N GLN A 92 -9.38 -10.30 -6.34
CA GLN A 92 -8.85 -9.45 -5.28
C GLN A 92 -7.33 -9.59 -5.12
N THR A 93 -6.83 -10.83 -5.09
CA THR A 93 -5.38 -11.09 -5.00
C THR A 93 -4.64 -10.60 -6.24
N TYR A 94 -5.22 -10.79 -7.44
CA TYR A 94 -4.65 -10.29 -8.68
C TYR A 94 -4.52 -8.76 -8.70
N LEU A 95 -5.54 -8.05 -8.21
CA LEU A 95 -5.50 -6.58 -8.09
C LEU A 95 -4.39 -6.12 -7.13
N VAL A 96 -4.26 -6.72 -5.95
CA VAL A 96 -3.20 -6.37 -5.00
C VAL A 96 -1.81 -6.64 -5.59
N VAL A 97 -1.62 -7.79 -6.24
CA VAL A 97 -0.35 -8.16 -6.87
C VAL A 97 0.03 -7.18 -7.98
N THR A 98 -0.92 -6.82 -8.86
CA THR A 98 -0.66 -5.84 -9.93
C THR A 98 -0.33 -4.44 -9.39
N MET A 99 -0.96 -4.02 -8.29
CA MET A 99 -0.62 -2.76 -7.61
C MET A 99 0.79 -2.79 -7.02
N CYS A 100 1.20 -3.89 -6.38
CA CYS A 100 2.58 -4.07 -5.88
C CYS A 100 3.62 -3.94 -6.99
N PHE A 101 3.38 -4.52 -8.18
CA PHE A 101 4.28 -4.38 -9.33
C PHE A 101 4.37 -2.94 -9.84
N GLY A 102 3.29 -2.17 -9.76
CA GLY A 102 3.26 -0.74 -10.06
C GLY A 102 4.23 0.07 -9.19
N GLU A 103 4.27 -0.24 -7.89
CA GLU A 103 5.19 0.41 -6.96
C GLU A 103 6.64 0.09 -7.25
N CYS A 104 6.95 -1.18 -7.54
CA CYS A 104 8.31 -1.60 -7.87
C CYS A 104 8.84 -0.84 -9.09
N LYS A 105 8.00 -0.57 -10.11
CA LYS A 105 8.41 0.28 -11.24
C LYS A 105 8.68 1.72 -10.84
N GLY A 106 7.83 2.31 -9.99
CA GLY A 106 8.04 3.67 -9.47
C GLY A 106 9.33 3.79 -8.63
N SER A 107 9.60 2.80 -7.79
CA SER A 107 10.81 2.72 -6.95
C SER A 107 12.07 2.48 -7.79
N LEU A 108 11.99 1.63 -8.81
CA LEU A 108 13.10 1.38 -9.73
C LEU A 108 13.43 2.63 -10.58
N TYR A 109 12.40 3.36 -11.04
CA TYR A 109 12.59 4.61 -11.77
C TYR A 109 13.26 5.68 -10.90
N ARG A 110 12.86 5.79 -9.62
CA ARG A 110 13.50 6.66 -8.63
C ARG A 110 14.99 6.33 -8.45
N ARG A 111 15.33 5.05 -8.28
CA ARG A 111 16.74 4.61 -8.16
C ARG A 111 17.56 4.96 -9.41
N ARG A 112 16.96 4.86 -10.60
CA ARG A 112 17.64 5.19 -11.86
C ARG A 112 17.88 6.69 -12.00
N PHE A 113 16.95 7.52 -11.53
CA PHE A 113 17.09 8.98 -11.53
C PHE A 113 18.20 9.47 -10.59
N ASP A 114 18.35 8.86 -9.41
CA ASP A 114 19.45 9.19 -8.49
C ASP A 114 20.83 8.90 -9.13
N GLN A 115 20.98 7.84 -9.91
CA GLN A 115 22.26 7.54 -10.58
C GLN A 115 22.67 8.59 -11.63
N TYR A 116 21.73 9.27 -12.28
CA TYR A 116 22.03 10.31 -13.28
C TYR A 116 22.45 11.65 -12.67
N ILE A 117 22.14 11.90 -11.39
CA ILE A 117 22.56 13.14 -10.69
C ILE A 117 24.00 13.03 -10.16
N TRP A 118 24.48 11.81 -9.89
CA TRP A 118 25.82 11.54 -9.33
C TRP A 118 26.82 10.95 -10.35
N SER A 119 26.54 11.07 -11.66
CA SER A 119 27.48 10.75 -12.76
C SER A 119 27.85 12.00 -13.53
#